data_AF-A0A920MK96-F1
#
_entry.id   AF-A0A920MK96-F1
#
_cell.length_a   1.000
_cell.length_b   1.000
_cell.length_c   1.000
_cell.angle_alpha   90.00
_cell.angle_beta   90.00
_cell.angle_gamma   90.00
#
_symmetry.space_group_name_H-M   'P 1'
#
loop_
_entity.id
_entity.type
_entity.pdbx_description
1 polymer ?
#
loop_
_entity_poly.entity_id
_entity_poly.type
_entity_poly.pdbx_seq_one_letter_code
_entity_poly.pdbx_strand_id
1 'polypeptide(L)'
;MTYLRQGYEVVKDISDIIRLNGDKEAEGMAMVYEADYQMLLGLGLARRTYQRAMDLFAEAGVQEQKVIDFFSRPIVIPALEYYTSIDDAMSAQAADGYVYTAGEDGEDPKIHLGNYTAWNESVPFTPMPNPPDMLSDIELGLTRVETRFRISSRGKTRGPDAETSDPESVRARRDAEDALKEMVFRPRFVGTRWRPIRNLTMTYWYPTEK
;
A
#
# COMPACT_ATOMS: atom_id res chain seq x y z
N MET A 1 -17.05 -0.84 -10.63
CA MET A 1 -17.68 0.15 -9.73
C MET A 1 -18.44 -0.50 -8.58
N THR A 2 -19.27 -1.53 -8.81
CA THR A 2 -20.06 -2.19 -7.74
C THR A 2 -19.19 -2.80 -6.63
N TYR A 3 -18.10 -3.50 -6.98
CA TYR A 3 -17.23 -4.18 -6.02
C TYR A 3 -16.47 -3.23 -5.08
N LEU A 4 -15.94 -2.11 -5.57
CA LEU A 4 -15.27 -1.11 -4.72
C LEU A 4 -16.24 -0.48 -3.71
N ARG A 5 -17.50 -0.26 -4.11
CA ARG A 5 -18.54 0.23 -3.20
C ARG A 5 -18.90 -0.82 -2.15
N GLN A 6 -19.04 -2.09 -2.54
CA GLN A 6 -19.27 -3.18 -1.59
C GLN A 6 -18.12 -3.31 -0.59
N GLY A 7 -16.87 -3.24 -1.08
CA GLY A 7 -15.69 -3.23 -0.21
C GLY A 7 -15.74 -2.07 0.78
N TYR A 8 -16.07 -0.87 0.32
CA TYR A 8 -16.22 0.30 1.21
C TYR A 8 -17.27 0.10 2.32
N GLU A 9 -18.42 -0.51 2.02
CA GLU A 9 -19.42 -0.82 3.05
C GLU A 9 -18.89 -1.86 4.06
N VAL A 10 -18.17 -2.89 3.60
CA VAL A 10 -17.54 -3.87 4.49
C VAL A 10 -16.51 -3.20 5.42
N VAL A 11 -15.71 -2.27 4.90
CA VAL A 11 -14.74 -1.51 5.74
C VAL A 11 -15.44 -0.69 6.80
N LYS A 12 -16.58 -0.08 6.47
CA LYS A 12 -17.38 0.67 7.44
C LYS A 12 -17.94 -0.24 8.52
N ASP A 13 -18.47 -1.40 8.15
CA ASP A 13 -18.98 -2.38 9.11
C ASP A 13 -17.86 -2.84 10.08
N ILE A 14 -16.66 -3.12 9.55
CA ILE A 14 -15.48 -3.45 10.36
C ILE A 14 -15.14 -2.28 11.31
N SER A 15 -15.15 -1.04 10.81
CA SER A 15 -14.85 0.15 11.59
C SER A 15 -15.84 0.37 12.74
N ASP A 16 -17.13 0.12 12.49
CA ASP A 16 -18.17 0.22 13.50
C ASP A 16 -18.01 -0.87 14.57
N ILE A 17 -17.64 -2.11 14.19
CA ILE A 17 -17.31 -3.19 15.14
C ILE A 17 -16.12 -2.80 16.02
N ILE A 18 -15.03 -2.30 15.41
CA ILE A 18 -13.82 -1.91 16.15
C ILE A 18 -14.12 -0.78 17.14
N ARG A 19 -14.92 0.22 16.75
CA ARG A 19 -15.30 1.34 17.64
C ARG A 19 -15.99 0.86 18.91
N LEU A 20 -16.77 -0.23 18.84
CA LEU A 20 -17.46 -0.79 20.01
C LEU A 20 -16.50 -1.39 21.04
N ASN A 21 -15.27 -1.75 20.65
CA ASN A 21 -14.28 -2.32 21.55
C ASN A 21 -13.57 -1.26 22.43
N GLY A 22 -13.71 0.03 22.10
CA GLY A 22 -13.12 1.13 22.88
C GLY A 22 -11.61 1.33 22.72
N ASP A 23 -10.95 0.53 21.86
CA ASP A 23 -9.54 0.68 21.52
C ASP A 23 -9.38 1.81 20.48
N LYS A 24 -8.71 2.89 20.91
CA LYS A 24 -8.52 4.11 20.10
C LYS A 24 -7.50 3.94 18.98
N GLU A 25 -6.46 3.14 19.20
CA GLU A 25 -5.48 2.88 18.15
C GLU A 25 -6.11 2.03 17.05
N ALA A 26 -6.87 0.99 17.44
CA ALA A 26 -7.63 0.18 16.51
C ALA A 26 -8.67 1.00 15.74
N GLU A 27 -9.40 1.90 16.42
CA GLU A 27 -10.34 2.84 15.76
C GLU A 27 -9.60 3.74 14.75
N GLY A 28 -8.42 4.23 15.10
CA GLY A 28 -7.56 5.01 14.20
C GLY A 28 -7.13 4.22 12.97
N MET A 29 -6.70 2.96 13.14
CA MET A 29 -6.35 2.08 12.03
C MET A 29 -7.55 1.77 11.13
N ALA A 30 -8.74 1.53 11.71
CA ALA A 30 -9.96 1.32 10.94
C ALA A 30 -10.29 2.54 10.04
N MET A 31 -10.16 3.75 10.59
CA MET A 31 -10.35 4.99 9.82
C MET A 31 -9.31 5.17 8.70
N VAL A 32 -8.08 4.68 8.89
CA VAL A 32 -7.06 4.67 7.83
C VAL A 32 -7.52 3.82 6.64
N TYR A 33 -8.02 2.61 6.88
CA TYR A 33 -8.55 1.75 5.81
C TYR A 33 -9.80 2.33 5.16
N GLU A 34 -10.71 2.94 5.94
CA GLU A 34 -11.86 3.66 5.39
C GLU A 34 -11.42 4.78 4.44
N ALA A 35 -10.41 5.56 4.85
CA ALA A 35 -9.87 6.64 4.06
C ALA A 35 -9.18 6.16 2.77
N ASP A 36 -8.53 4.99 2.77
CA ASP A 36 -7.98 4.36 1.56
C ASP A 36 -9.08 4.07 0.54
N TYR A 37 -10.20 3.48 0.98
CA TYR A 37 -11.33 3.21 0.10
C TYR A 37 -11.98 4.49 -0.40
N GLN A 38 -12.09 5.52 0.44
CA GLN A 38 -12.51 6.84 0.01
C GLN A 38 -11.58 7.40 -1.08
N MET A 39 -10.26 7.19 -0.98
CA MET A 39 -9.31 7.58 -2.01
C MET A 39 -9.49 6.78 -3.32
N LEU A 40 -9.64 5.46 -3.23
CA LEU A 40 -9.91 4.58 -4.38
C LEU A 40 -11.18 4.97 -5.13
N LEU A 41 -12.22 5.34 -4.40
CA LEU A 41 -13.51 5.80 -4.93
C LEU A 41 -13.49 7.27 -5.40
N GLY A 42 -12.38 8.00 -5.19
CA GLY A 42 -12.27 9.41 -5.53
C GLY A 42 -13.15 10.32 -4.67
N LEU A 43 -13.52 9.89 -3.47
CA LEU A 43 -14.31 10.67 -2.52
C LEU A 43 -13.43 11.77 -1.91
N GLY A 44 -13.91 13.00 -1.92
CA GLY A 44 -13.23 14.17 -1.32
C GLY A 44 -13.15 14.15 0.21
N LEU A 45 -13.36 12.99 0.84
CA LEU A 45 -13.44 12.81 2.29
C LEU A 45 -12.15 12.25 2.90
N ALA A 46 -11.36 11.49 2.12
CA ALA A 46 -10.19 10.75 2.61
C ALA A 46 -9.26 11.59 3.49
N ARG A 47 -8.98 12.85 3.08
CA ARG A 47 -8.12 13.77 3.85
C ARG A 47 -8.62 13.99 5.27
N ARG A 48 -9.93 14.24 5.43
CA ARG A 48 -10.53 14.48 6.75
C ARG A 48 -10.49 13.22 7.61
N THR A 49 -10.75 12.08 6.98
CA THR A 49 -10.76 10.77 7.64
C THR A 49 -9.37 10.40 8.16
N TYR A 50 -8.30 10.62 7.39
CA TYR A 50 -6.93 10.44 7.90
C TYR A 50 -6.54 11.42 9.00
N GLN A 51 -6.98 12.68 8.93
CA GLN A 51 -6.76 13.63 10.02
C GLN A 51 -7.43 13.13 11.30
N ARG A 52 -8.65 12.60 11.21
CA ARG A 52 -9.32 12.00 12.37
C ARG A 52 -8.60 10.75 12.88
N ALA A 53 -8.05 9.93 12.00
CA ALA A 53 -7.21 8.81 12.41
C ALA A 53 -5.96 9.26 13.18
N MET A 54 -5.29 10.33 12.73
CA MET A 54 -4.17 10.94 13.46
C MET A 54 -4.58 11.42 14.86
N ASP A 55 -5.75 12.06 14.97
CA ASP A 55 -6.29 12.48 16.27
C ASP A 55 -6.52 11.27 17.19
N LEU A 56 -7.07 10.17 16.66
CA LEU A 56 -7.30 8.93 17.42
C LEU A 56 -5.99 8.28 17.89
N PHE A 57 -4.95 8.29 17.05
CA PHE A 57 -3.62 7.82 17.48
C PHE A 57 -3.03 8.68 18.60
N ALA A 58 -3.22 10.00 18.55
CA ALA A 58 -2.82 10.89 19.62
C ALA A 58 -3.64 10.64 20.91
N GLU A 59 -4.96 10.46 20.79
CA GLU A 59 -5.85 10.07 21.91
C GLU A 59 -5.44 8.72 22.54
N ALA A 60 -4.94 7.78 21.73
CA ALA A 60 -4.41 6.49 22.18
C ALA A 60 -3.01 6.57 22.82
N GLY A 61 -2.37 7.75 22.82
CA GLY A 61 -1.01 7.93 23.36
C GLY A 61 0.11 7.44 22.44
N VAL A 62 -0.18 7.22 21.16
CA VAL A 62 0.85 6.86 20.16
C VAL A 62 1.79 8.05 19.97
N GLN A 63 3.10 7.78 19.98
CA GLN A 63 4.12 8.82 19.80
C GLN A 63 3.94 9.54 18.46
N GLU A 64 3.97 10.89 18.48
CA GLU A 64 3.78 11.72 17.29
C GLU A 64 4.71 11.33 16.13
N GLN A 65 5.99 11.11 16.41
CA GLN A 65 6.96 10.70 15.39
C GLN A 65 6.56 9.37 14.74
N LYS A 66 6.01 8.42 15.51
CA LYS A 66 5.54 7.13 14.98
C LYS A 66 4.35 7.33 14.02
N VAL A 67 3.42 8.21 14.37
CA VAL A 67 2.30 8.58 13.49
C VAL A 67 2.82 9.23 12.20
N ILE A 68 3.76 10.18 12.32
CA ILE A 68 4.41 10.82 11.16
C ILE A 68 5.07 9.77 10.27
N ASP A 69 5.84 8.86 10.86
CA ASP A 69 6.54 7.80 10.15
C ASP A 69 5.55 6.89 9.42
N PHE A 70 4.49 6.43 10.08
CA PHE A 70 3.44 5.61 9.47
C PHE A 70 2.81 6.28 8.24
N PHE A 71 2.35 7.53 8.38
CA PHE A 71 1.76 8.30 7.29
C PHE A 71 2.77 8.75 6.24
N SER A 72 4.07 8.66 6.55
CA SER A 72 5.11 8.91 5.58
C SER A 72 5.32 7.75 4.60
N ARG A 73 4.87 6.55 4.96
CA ARG A 73 5.08 5.32 4.19
C ARG A 73 4.02 5.17 3.09
N PRO A 74 4.43 5.18 1.81
CA PRO A 74 3.54 4.75 0.74
C PRO A 74 3.24 3.25 0.84
N ILE A 75 1.99 2.88 0.54
CA ILE A 75 1.55 1.47 0.45
C ILE A 75 0.56 1.33 -0.71
N VAL A 76 0.55 0.17 -1.38
CA VAL A 76 -0.49 -0.16 -2.36
C VAL A 76 -1.84 -0.28 -1.65
N ILE A 77 -2.90 0.31 -2.23
CA ILE A 77 -4.26 0.24 -1.69
C ILE A 77 -5.21 -0.48 -2.67
N PRO A 78 -6.19 -1.25 -2.17
CA PRO A 78 -6.47 -1.52 -0.76
C PRO A 78 -5.43 -2.47 -0.14
N ALA A 79 -5.17 -2.32 1.17
CA ALA A 79 -4.36 -3.28 1.92
C ALA A 79 -5.07 -4.63 2.00
N LEU A 80 -4.31 -5.73 1.92
CA LEU A 80 -4.85 -7.09 2.04
C LEU A 80 -5.23 -7.46 3.47
N GLU A 81 -4.45 -6.98 4.44
CA GLU A 81 -4.61 -7.29 5.85
C GLU A 81 -4.89 -6.03 6.66
N TYR A 82 -5.66 -6.21 7.73
CA TYR A 82 -6.10 -5.14 8.62
C TYR A 82 -5.41 -5.34 9.95
N TYR A 83 -4.52 -4.41 10.27
CA TYR A 83 -3.85 -4.32 11.57
C TYR A 83 -4.60 -3.36 12.49
N THR A 84 -4.60 -3.67 13.79
CA THR A 84 -5.21 -2.84 14.84
C THR A 84 -4.22 -1.89 15.52
N SER A 85 -2.93 -2.01 15.22
CA SER A 85 -1.88 -1.09 15.71
C SER A 85 -0.99 -0.59 14.58
N ILE A 86 -0.36 0.57 14.79
CA ILE A 86 0.65 1.10 13.86
C ILE A 86 1.90 0.21 13.85
N ASP A 87 2.28 -0.34 15.01
CA ASP A 87 3.48 -1.18 15.12
C ASP A 87 3.34 -2.47 14.31
N ASP A 88 2.19 -3.14 14.38
CA ASP A 88 1.94 -4.35 13.59
C ASP A 88 1.94 -4.05 12.09
N ALA A 89 1.27 -2.96 11.68
CA ALA A 89 1.22 -2.55 10.28
C ALA A 89 2.61 -2.20 9.72
N MET A 90 3.42 -1.48 10.50
CA MET A 90 4.79 -1.10 10.11
C MET A 90 5.74 -2.31 10.11
N SER A 91 5.51 -3.27 11.01
CA SER A 91 6.28 -4.51 11.10
C SER A 91 5.99 -5.44 9.93
N ALA A 92 4.72 -5.59 9.54
CA ALA A 92 4.33 -6.34 8.36
C ALA A 92 4.95 -5.77 7.08
N GLN A 93 4.90 -4.44 6.88
CA GLN A 93 5.58 -3.80 5.76
C GLN A 93 7.09 -4.07 5.75
N ALA A 94 7.74 -4.02 6.92
CA ALA A 94 9.17 -4.31 7.03
C ALA A 94 9.48 -5.77 6.70
N ALA A 95 8.61 -6.71 7.10
CA ALA A 95 8.72 -8.13 6.77
C ALA A 95 8.58 -8.38 5.26
N ASP A 96 7.75 -7.59 4.57
CA ASP A 96 7.60 -7.63 3.11
C ASP A 96 8.78 -6.97 2.35
N GLY A 97 9.77 -6.45 3.09
CA GLY A 97 10.99 -5.87 2.52
C GLY A 97 10.94 -4.35 2.37
N TYR A 98 10.04 -3.64 3.05
CA TYR A 98 10.02 -2.18 3.04
C TYR A 98 11.35 -1.61 3.55
N VAL A 99 12.01 -0.76 2.74
CA VAL A 99 13.25 -0.07 3.11
C VAL A 99 13.10 1.42 2.85
N TYR A 100 13.35 2.22 3.88
CA TYR A 100 13.41 3.68 3.80
C TYR A 100 14.85 4.15 3.95
N THR A 101 15.34 4.90 2.97
CA THR A 101 16.61 5.61 3.04
C THR A 101 16.33 7.10 2.95
N ALA A 102 16.68 7.84 4.01
CA ALA A 102 16.58 9.29 4.02
C ALA A 102 17.38 9.89 2.86
N GLY A 103 16.81 10.89 2.19
CA GLY A 103 17.54 11.69 1.20
C GLY A 103 18.55 12.60 1.89
N GLU A 104 19.60 12.99 1.17
CA GLU A 104 20.45 14.11 1.58
C GLU A 104 19.68 15.44 1.50
N ASP A 105 20.24 16.52 2.04
CA ASP A 105 19.58 17.83 2.10
C ASP A 105 19.07 18.28 0.71
N GLY A 106 17.74 18.32 0.56
CA GLY A 106 17.07 18.72 -0.68
C GLY A 106 16.69 17.57 -1.62
N GLU A 107 17.07 16.33 -1.32
CA GLU A 107 16.69 15.14 -2.09
C GLU A 107 15.45 14.44 -1.53
N ASP A 108 14.64 13.87 -2.41
CA ASP A 108 13.54 12.99 -1.99
C ASP A 108 14.12 11.68 -1.42
N PRO A 109 13.52 11.13 -0.34
CA PRO A 109 13.96 9.85 0.21
C PRO A 109 13.84 8.74 -0.83
N LYS A 110 14.76 7.77 -0.76
CA LYS A 110 14.69 6.55 -1.57
C LYS A 110 13.91 5.51 -0.78
N ILE A 111 12.84 5.00 -1.38
CA ILE A 111 11.94 4.05 -0.74
C ILE A 111 11.86 2.79 -1.59
N HIS A 112 12.19 1.64 -1.02
CA HIS A 112 11.82 0.34 -1.58
C HIS A 112 10.54 -0.11 -0.89
N LEU A 113 9.46 -0.34 -1.65
CA LEU A 113 8.16 -0.73 -1.11
C LEU A 113 8.10 -2.18 -0.63
N GLY A 114 9.11 -2.97 -0.97
CA GLY A 114 9.13 -4.41 -0.72
C GLY A 114 8.61 -5.21 -1.92
N ASN A 115 8.20 -6.44 -1.64
CA ASN A 115 7.69 -7.38 -2.62
C ASN A 115 6.20 -7.15 -2.87
N TYR A 116 5.82 -7.11 -4.14
CA TYR A 116 4.43 -7.16 -4.56
C TYR A 116 4.25 -8.37 -5.47
N THR A 117 3.51 -9.36 -4.99
CA THR A 117 3.16 -10.54 -5.80
C THR A 117 1.76 -10.35 -6.35
N ALA A 118 1.62 -10.23 -7.66
CA ALA A 118 0.34 -10.17 -8.34
C ALA A 118 -0.31 -11.56 -8.39
N TRP A 119 -1.64 -11.58 -8.32
CA TRP A 119 -2.44 -12.81 -8.38
C TRP A 119 -2.21 -13.56 -9.69
N ASN A 120 -2.32 -12.85 -10.82
CA ASN A 120 -2.28 -13.44 -12.16
C ASN A 120 -1.98 -12.35 -13.22
N GLU A 121 -1.35 -12.73 -14.34
CA GLU A 121 -1.04 -11.84 -15.48
C GLU A 121 -2.28 -11.08 -16.00
N SER A 122 -3.46 -11.71 -15.98
CA SER A 122 -4.75 -11.12 -16.38
C SER A 122 -5.34 -10.13 -15.36
N VAL A 123 -4.87 -10.13 -14.10
CA VAL A 123 -5.24 -9.16 -13.04
C VAL A 123 -4.00 -8.66 -12.30
N PRO A 124 -3.06 -8.01 -13.02
CA PRO A 124 -1.67 -7.88 -12.56
C PRO A 124 -1.48 -6.82 -11.46
N PHE A 125 -2.50 -6.01 -11.19
CA PHE A 125 -2.52 -5.02 -10.12
C PHE A 125 -3.35 -5.48 -8.90
N THR A 126 -3.75 -6.75 -8.87
CA THR A 126 -4.39 -7.37 -7.70
C THR A 126 -3.36 -8.21 -6.97
N PRO A 127 -3.12 -7.97 -5.67
CA PRO A 127 -2.13 -8.75 -4.94
C PRO A 127 -2.63 -10.19 -4.75
N MET A 128 -1.71 -11.13 -4.83
CA MET A 128 -1.95 -12.54 -4.56
C MET A 128 -2.32 -12.70 -3.08
N PRO A 129 -3.39 -13.44 -2.76
CA PRO A 129 -3.78 -13.68 -1.39
C PRO A 129 -2.74 -14.59 -0.74
N ASN A 130 -2.63 -14.49 0.58
CA ASN A 130 -1.81 -15.42 1.33
C ASN A 130 -2.37 -16.85 1.13
N PRO A 131 -1.57 -17.77 0.56
CA PRO A 131 -2.04 -19.14 0.37
C PRO A 131 -2.29 -19.75 1.74
N PRO A 132 -3.37 -20.54 1.92
CA PRO A 132 -3.55 -21.32 3.13
C PRO A 132 -2.34 -22.26 3.32
N ASP A 133 -1.99 -22.60 4.56
CA ASP A 133 -0.81 -23.42 4.91
C ASP A 133 -0.68 -24.70 4.06
N MET A 134 -1.80 -25.32 3.66
CA MET A 134 -1.80 -26.50 2.81
C MET A 134 -1.24 -26.29 1.39
N LEU A 135 -1.13 -25.03 0.95
CA LEU A 135 -0.64 -24.62 -0.36
C LEU A 135 0.68 -23.84 -0.26
N SER A 136 1.29 -23.73 0.93
CA SER A 136 2.55 -22.99 1.13
C SER A 136 3.72 -23.58 0.34
N ASP A 137 3.69 -24.89 0.09
CA ASP A 137 4.78 -25.63 -0.56
C ASP A 137 4.68 -25.63 -2.09
N ILE A 138 3.64 -24.99 -2.65
CA ILE A 138 3.50 -24.88 -4.10
C ILE A 138 4.50 -23.86 -4.63
N GLU A 139 5.55 -24.34 -5.29
CA GLU A 139 6.45 -23.48 -6.07
C GLU A 139 5.71 -22.91 -7.29
N LEU A 140 5.38 -21.63 -7.20
CA LEU A 140 4.89 -20.87 -8.34
C LEU A 140 6.10 -20.43 -9.17
N GLY A 141 6.09 -20.74 -10.47
CA GLY A 141 7.04 -20.17 -11.42
C GLY A 141 6.75 -18.69 -11.62
N LEU A 142 7.28 -17.85 -10.74
CA LEU A 142 7.06 -16.41 -10.77
C LEU A 142 8.12 -15.73 -11.61
N THR A 143 7.67 -14.79 -12.44
CA THR A 143 8.55 -13.81 -13.07
C THR A 143 8.79 -12.68 -12.09
N ARG A 144 10.05 -12.30 -11.91
CA ARG A 144 10.50 -11.18 -11.07
C ARG A 144 10.82 -9.98 -11.96
N VAL A 145 10.40 -8.78 -11.54
CA VAL A 145 10.75 -7.53 -12.20
C VAL A 145 11.13 -6.49 -11.15
N GLU A 146 12.31 -5.91 -11.26
CA GLU A 146 12.71 -4.76 -10.45
C GLU A 146 12.19 -3.48 -11.10
N THR A 147 11.41 -2.70 -10.36
CA THR A 147 10.74 -1.51 -10.91
C THR A 147 11.17 -0.25 -10.18
N ARG A 148 11.19 0.85 -10.92
CA ARG A 148 11.36 2.21 -10.41
C ARG A 148 10.21 3.09 -10.87
N PHE A 149 9.68 3.93 -9.99
CA PHE A 149 8.57 4.82 -10.33
C PHE A 149 8.41 5.97 -9.34
N ARG A 150 7.41 6.81 -9.60
CA ARG A 150 7.01 7.94 -8.75
C ARG A 150 5.54 7.81 -8.38
N ILE A 151 5.17 8.27 -7.19
CA ILE A 151 3.78 8.38 -6.75
C ILE A 151 3.41 9.86 -6.71
N SER A 152 2.31 10.22 -7.38
CA SER A 152 1.74 11.56 -7.31
C SER A 152 1.03 11.81 -5.97
N SER A 153 0.73 13.07 -5.65
CA SER A 153 -0.07 13.41 -4.45
C SER A 153 -1.51 12.87 -4.48
N ARG A 154 -1.94 12.21 -5.56
CA ARG A 154 -3.23 11.53 -5.67
C ARG A 154 -3.10 10.00 -5.59
N GLY A 155 -1.91 9.48 -5.26
CA GLY A 155 -1.69 8.04 -5.13
C GLY A 155 -1.48 7.31 -6.46
N LYS A 156 -1.44 8.03 -7.59
CA LYS A 156 -1.21 7.43 -8.92
C LYS A 156 0.26 7.34 -9.26
N THR A 157 0.66 6.22 -9.84
CA THR A 157 1.98 5.96 -10.41
C THR A 157 2.29 6.91 -11.56
N ARG A 158 3.56 7.29 -11.70
CA ARG A 158 4.09 8.11 -12.79
C ARG A 158 5.45 7.59 -13.26
N GLY A 159 5.57 7.39 -14.56
CA GLY A 159 6.79 6.93 -15.22
C GLY A 159 7.34 5.64 -14.58
N PRO A 160 6.54 4.56 -14.53
CA PRO A 160 7.10 3.26 -14.17
C PRO A 160 8.12 2.85 -15.21
N ASP A 161 9.21 2.28 -14.73
CA ASP A 161 10.35 1.81 -15.50
C ASP A 161 10.78 0.47 -14.92
N ALA A 162 10.83 -0.56 -15.75
CA ALA A 162 11.28 -1.89 -15.35
C ALA A 162 12.79 -2.03 -15.63
N GLU A 163 13.58 -2.00 -14.56
CA GLU A 163 15.04 -1.96 -14.63
C GLU A 163 15.61 -3.30 -15.08
N THR A 164 15.13 -4.39 -14.50
CA THR A 164 15.55 -5.76 -14.79
C THR A 164 14.37 -6.73 -14.70
N SER A 165 14.46 -7.87 -15.38
CA SER A 165 13.51 -8.97 -15.23
C SER A 165 14.21 -10.33 -15.16
N ASP A 166 13.60 -11.27 -14.45
CA ASP A 166 14.00 -12.67 -14.40
C ASP A 166 12.75 -13.56 -14.59
N PRO A 167 12.63 -14.29 -15.72
CA PRO A 167 13.59 -14.33 -16.82
C PRO A 167 13.67 -13.00 -17.59
N GLU A 168 14.85 -12.73 -18.16
CA GLU A 168 15.10 -11.53 -18.96
C GLU A 168 14.17 -11.49 -20.18
N SER A 169 13.19 -10.58 -20.14
CA SER A 169 12.10 -10.51 -21.11
C SER A 169 11.53 -9.10 -21.23
N VAL A 170 11.45 -8.61 -22.46
CA VAL A 170 10.79 -7.33 -22.78
C VAL A 170 9.31 -7.35 -22.43
N ARG A 171 8.65 -8.50 -22.64
CA ARG A 171 7.24 -8.68 -22.26
C ARG A 171 7.05 -8.55 -20.76
N ALA A 172 7.89 -9.22 -19.97
CA ALA A 172 7.80 -9.16 -18.51
C ALA A 172 7.95 -7.74 -17.95
N ARG A 173 8.91 -7.00 -18.49
CA ARG A 173 9.13 -5.59 -18.15
C ARG A 173 7.90 -4.74 -18.45
N ARG A 174 7.32 -4.92 -19.64
CA ARG A 174 6.12 -4.19 -20.07
C ARG A 174 4.89 -4.54 -19.22
N ASP A 175 4.68 -5.81 -18.91
CA ASP A 175 3.56 -6.28 -18.10
C ASP A 175 3.62 -5.65 -16.70
N ALA A 176 4.81 -5.62 -16.09
CA ALA A 176 5.02 -4.94 -14.81
C ALA A 176 4.76 -3.43 -14.90
N GLU A 177 5.29 -2.74 -15.92
CA GLU A 177 5.02 -1.31 -16.11
C GLU A 177 3.52 -1.00 -16.29
N ASP A 178 2.80 -1.84 -17.04
CA ASP A 178 1.37 -1.69 -17.26
C ASP A 178 0.58 -1.98 -15.97
N ALA A 179 0.97 -2.99 -15.18
CA ALA A 179 0.40 -3.26 -13.87
C ALA A 179 0.55 -2.06 -12.92
N LEU A 180 1.77 -1.51 -12.84
CA LEU A 180 2.09 -0.36 -11.99
C LEU A 180 1.26 0.89 -12.37
N LYS A 181 0.89 1.08 -13.65
CA LYS A 181 0.03 2.22 -14.07
C LYS A 181 -1.38 2.15 -13.48
N GLU A 182 -1.89 0.93 -13.27
CA GLU A 182 -3.23 0.70 -12.75
C GLU A 182 -3.29 0.72 -11.22
N MET A 183 -2.18 0.38 -10.56
CA MET A 183 -2.06 0.43 -9.10
C MET A 183 -2.37 1.82 -8.52
N VAL A 184 -2.96 1.81 -7.33
CA VAL A 184 -3.17 3.02 -6.52
C VAL A 184 -2.45 2.83 -5.21
N PHE A 185 -1.82 3.90 -4.74
CA PHE A 185 -1.06 3.92 -3.51
C PHE A 185 -1.65 4.96 -2.56
N ARG A 186 -1.60 4.69 -1.26
CA ARG A 186 -1.66 5.75 -0.26
C ARG A 186 -0.39 6.59 -0.42
N PRO A 187 -0.45 7.87 -0.80
CA PRO A 187 0.75 8.69 -0.90
C PRO A 187 1.18 9.16 0.49
N ARG A 188 2.37 9.76 0.57
CA ARG A 188 2.84 10.40 1.80
C ARG A 188 1.84 11.44 2.30
N PHE A 189 1.40 11.36 3.54
CA PHE A 189 0.54 12.36 4.17
C PHE A 189 1.33 13.12 5.25
N VAL A 190 1.66 14.38 4.98
CA VAL A 190 2.46 15.20 5.91
C VAL A 190 1.63 16.38 6.38
N GLY A 191 1.40 16.44 7.69
CA GLY A 191 0.51 17.41 8.31
C GLY A 191 -0.92 17.27 7.80
N THR A 192 -1.29 18.10 6.82
CA THR A 192 -2.65 18.12 6.26
C THR A 192 -2.70 17.92 4.74
N ARG A 193 -1.56 17.55 4.13
CA ARG A 193 -1.42 17.50 2.67
C ARG A 193 -0.75 16.22 2.21
N TRP A 194 -1.31 15.68 1.12
CA TRP A 194 -0.66 14.66 0.32
C TRP A 194 0.57 15.22 -0.37
N ARG A 195 1.68 14.48 -0.31
CA ARG A 195 2.93 14.83 -0.96
C ARG A 195 3.30 13.75 -1.98
N PRO A 196 3.79 14.13 -3.16
CA PRO A 196 4.36 13.17 -4.09
C PRO A 196 5.67 12.60 -3.53
N ILE A 197 6.09 11.47 -4.10
CA ILE A 197 7.36 10.79 -3.83
C ILE A 197 7.96 10.39 -5.19
N ARG A 198 9.24 10.70 -5.42
CA ARG A 198 9.87 10.54 -6.75
C ARG A 198 10.82 9.36 -6.88
N ASN A 199 11.30 8.79 -5.78
CA ASN A 199 12.35 7.77 -5.78
C ASN A 199 11.82 6.50 -5.13
N LEU A 200 10.87 5.83 -5.80
CA LEU A 200 10.35 4.54 -5.34
C LEU A 200 10.88 3.40 -6.19
N THR A 201 11.11 2.28 -5.52
CA THR A 201 11.33 0.97 -6.15
C THR A 201 10.42 -0.09 -5.54
N MET A 202 10.17 -1.16 -6.27
CA MET A 202 9.38 -2.29 -5.81
C MET A 202 9.81 -3.54 -6.58
N THR A 203 9.89 -4.67 -5.88
CA THR A 203 10.08 -5.97 -6.52
C THR A 203 8.72 -6.51 -6.90
N TYR A 204 8.42 -6.55 -8.19
CA TYR A 204 7.15 -7.04 -8.71
C TYR A 204 7.29 -8.50 -9.12
N TRP A 205 6.39 -9.35 -8.62
CA TRP A 205 6.32 -10.77 -8.92
C TRP A 205 4.97 -11.08 -9.54
N TYR A 206 4.94 -11.95 -10.56
CA TYR A 206 3.67 -12.44 -11.08
C TYR A 206 3.83 -13.82 -11.73
N PRO A 207 2.80 -14.68 -11.70
CA PRO A 207 2.82 -15.93 -12.42
C PRO A 207 2.56 -15.67 -13.90
N THR A 208 3.40 -16.22 -14.77
CA THR A 208 3.16 -16.21 -16.22
C THR A 208 2.17 -17.32 -16.58
N GLU A 209 1.19 -17.01 -17.44
CA GLU A 209 0.33 -18.05 -18.00
C GLU A 209 1.18 -19.01 -18.87
N LYS A 210 1.01 -20.32 -18.67
CA LYS A 210 1.67 -21.37 -19.46
C LYS A 210 0.92 -21.65 -20.76
#